data_AF-A0A7S4NHL8-F1
#
_entry.id   AF-A0A7S4NHL8-F1
#
_cell.length_a   1.000
_cell.length_b   1.000
_cell.length_c   1.000
_cell.angle_alpha   90.00
_cell.angle_beta   90.00
_cell.angle_gamma   90.00
#
_symmetry.space_group_name_H-M   'P 1'
#
loop_
_entity.id
_entity.type
_entity.pdbx_description
1 polymer ?
#
loop_
_entity_poly.entity_id
_entity_poly.type
_entity_poly.pdbx_seq_one_letter_code
_entity_poly.pdbx_strand_id
1 'polypeptide(L)'
;RGRFKSGGVFTKYTNEGEDGFDTVEWIATQGWCNGSVCTYGVSYLAHVQTSMALLRPPHLTAMFCIAGGFWNAHTSGIRQGGAFEARHWVWGIKKAQDV
;
A
#
# COMPACT_ATOMS: atom_id res chain seq x y z
N ARG A 1 5.63 7.97 3.63
CA ARG A 1 5.54 8.85 2.43
C ARG A 1 6.89 9.53 2.12
N GLY A 2 7.35 9.58 0.86
CA GLY A 2 8.66 10.17 0.48
C GLY A 2 9.17 9.78 -0.92
N ARG A 3 8.28 9.82 -1.93
CA ARG A 3 8.58 9.37 -3.29
C ARG A 3 8.10 10.39 -4.32
N PHE A 4 8.90 10.55 -5.39
CA PHE A 4 8.66 11.54 -6.44
C PHE A 4 8.42 12.93 -5.85
N LYS A 5 7.28 13.56 -6.14
CA LYS A 5 6.91 14.88 -5.61
C LYS A 5 6.38 14.87 -4.18
N SER A 6 6.18 13.70 -3.57
CA SER A 6 5.66 13.59 -2.21
C SER A 6 6.77 13.83 -1.19
N GLY A 7 6.54 14.74 -0.25
CA GLY A 7 7.44 14.97 0.88
C GLY A 7 7.54 13.77 1.84
N GLY A 8 8.46 13.87 2.80
CA GLY A 8 8.75 12.85 3.81
C GLY A 8 9.85 11.87 3.40
N VAL A 9 10.05 10.81 4.20
CA VAL A 9 11.02 9.74 3.95
C VAL A 9 10.29 8.45 3.58
N PHE A 10 10.71 7.81 2.49
CA PHE A 10 10.14 6.54 2.09
C PHE A 10 10.72 5.39 2.91
N THR A 11 9.84 4.68 3.62
CA THR A 11 10.13 3.39 4.22
C THR A 11 9.09 2.38 3.71
N LYS A 12 9.58 1.28 3.16
CA LYS A 12 8.74 0.30 2.46
C LYS A 12 7.74 -0.33 3.43
N TYR A 13 6.46 -0.33 3.08
CA TYR A 13 5.35 -0.98 3.80
C TYR A 13 4.98 -0.43 5.19
N THR A 14 5.62 0.62 5.69
CA THR A 14 5.37 1.11 7.07
C THR A 14 4.24 2.11 7.18
N ASN A 15 4.00 2.91 6.14
CA ASN A 15 3.01 4.00 6.18
C ASN A 15 1.80 3.76 5.27
N GLU A 16 1.77 2.65 4.54
CA GLU A 16 0.79 2.43 3.47
C GLU A 16 -0.65 2.34 3.99
N GLY A 17 -0.82 1.89 5.24
CA GLY A 17 -2.12 1.80 5.88
C GLY A 17 -2.71 3.19 6.15
N GLU A 18 -2.01 3.98 6.96
CA GLU A 18 -2.44 5.31 7.39
C GLU A 18 -2.48 6.28 6.21
N ASP A 19 -1.45 6.30 5.35
CA ASP A 19 -1.44 7.15 4.16
C ASP A 19 -2.62 6.81 3.22
N GLY A 20 -2.97 5.52 3.10
CA GLY A 20 -4.12 5.05 2.32
C GLY A 20 -5.46 5.47 2.92
N PHE A 21 -5.62 5.30 4.24
CA PHE A 21 -6.83 5.70 4.97
C PHE A 21 -7.09 7.20 4.79
N ASP A 22 -6.09 8.04 5.09
CA ASP A 22 -6.20 9.49 4.98
C ASP A 22 -6.53 9.91 3.54
N THR A 23 -5.98 9.21 2.56
CA THR A 23 -6.25 9.48 1.14
C THR A 23 -7.70 9.14 0.77
N VAL A 24 -8.23 7.99 1.21
CA VAL A 24 -9.63 7.61 0.95
C VAL A 24 -10.60 8.59 1.60
N GLU A 25 -10.39 8.92 2.88
CA GLU A 25 -11.27 9.84 3.60
C GLU A 25 -11.18 11.26 3.04
N TRP A 26 -9.98 11.70 2.63
CA TRP A 26 -9.84 12.97 1.93
C TRP A 26 -10.61 12.97 0.60
N ILE A 27 -10.47 11.94 -0.24
CA ILE A 27 -11.20 11.82 -1.52
C ILE A 27 -12.72 11.88 -1.27
N ALA A 28 -13.22 11.17 -0.27
CA ALA A 28 -14.64 11.07 0.02
C ALA A 28 -15.30 12.43 0.38
N THR A 29 -14.52 13.38 0.91
CA THR A 29 -15.01 14.73 1.27
C THR A 29 -14.99 15.73 0.13
N GLN A 30 -14.46 15.37 -1.04
CA GLN A 30 -14.37 16.30 -2.16
C GLN A 30 -15.73 16.45 -2.85
N GLY A 31 -16.08 17.67 -3.30
CA GLY A 31 -17.39 17.95 -3.91
C GLY A 31 -17.69 17.21 -5.22
N TRP A 32 -16.69 16.57 -5.82
CA TRP A 32 -16.82 15.71 -7.01
C TRP A 32 -16.95 14.23 -6.68
N CYS A 33 -16.73 13.83 -5.42
CA CYS A 33 -16.91 12.45 -4.96
C CYS A 33 -18.34 12.27 -4.44
N ASN A 34 -18.94 11.12 -4.73
CA ASN A 34 -20.26 10.75 -4.21
C ASN A 34 -20.18 10.03 -2.84
N GLY A 35 -19.05 10.15 -2.14
CA GLY A 35 -18.79 9.48 -0.86
C GLY A 35 -18.41 7.99 -0.96
N SER A 36 -18.28 7.42 -2.16
CA SER A 36 -17.82 6.04 -2.35
C SER A 36 -16.48 6.00 -3.07
N VAL A 37 -15.49 5.35 -2.46
CA VAL A 37 -14.13 5.24 -3.00
C VAL A 37 -13.80 3.77 -3.24
N CYS A 38 -13.35 3.46 -4.46
CA CYS A 38 -12.85 2.15 -4.83
C CYS A 38 -11.36 2.22 -5.16
N THR A 39 -10.62 1.17 -4.83
CA THR A 39 -9.20 1.03 -5.20
C THR A 39 -8.98 -0.09 -6.20
N TYR A 40 -7.98 0.07 -7.06
CA TYR A 40 -7.56 -0.92 -8.04
C TYR A 40 -6.04 -0.88 -8.16
N GLY A 41 -5.39 -2.03 -8.24
CA GLY A 41 -3.96 -2.06 -8.51
C GLY A 41 -3.29 -3.41 -8.41
N VAL A 42 -2.11 -3.48 -9.02
CA VAL A 42 -1.26 -4.67 -9.09
C VAL A 42 -0.04 -4.56 -8.19
N SER A 43 0.43 -5.70 -7.67
CA SER A 43 1.71 -5.83 -6.95
C SER A 43 1.80 -4.90 -5.73
N TYR A 44 2.70 -3.91 -5.71
CA TYR A 44 2.85 -2.96 -4.60
C TYR A 44 1.52 -2.27 -4.28
N LEU A 45 0.77 -1.88 -5.30
CA LEU A 45 -0.53 -1.23 -5.11
C LEU A 45 -1.54 -2.16 -4.42
N ALA A 46 -1.47 -3.46 -4.67
CA ALA A 46 -2.30 -4.44 -3.95
C ALA A 46 -1.86 -4.57 -2.46
N HIS A 47 -0.57 -4.44 -2.15
CA HIS A 47 -0.12 -4.38 -0.74
C HIS A 47 -0.66 -3.14 -0.02
N VAL A 48 -0.58 -1.97 -0.66
CA VAL A 48 -1.15 -0.71 -0.13
C VAL A 48 -2.63 -0.87 0.17
N GLN A 49 -3.39 -1.41 -0.79
CA GLN A 49 -4.81 -1.71 -0.63
C GLN A 49 -5.08 -2.56 0.62
N THR A 50 -4.38 -3.68 0.79
CA THR A 50 -4.59 -4.56 1.95
C THR A 50 -4.17 -3.93 3.27
N SER A 51 -3.10 -3.12 3.29
CA SER A 51 -2.65 -2.42 4.50
C SER A 51 -3.66 -1.36 4.93
N MET A 52 -4.19 -0.57 3.98
CA MET A 52 -5.22 0.43 4.22
C MET A 52 -6.51 -0.20 4.74
N ALA A 53 -6.95 -1.32 4.17
CA ALA A 53 -8.20 -1.98 4.54
C ALA A 53 -8.25 -2.44 6.00
N LEU A 54 -7.10 -2.74 6.62
CA LEU A 54 -7.02 -3.09 8.04
C LEU A 54 -7.48 -1.95 8.96
N LEU A 55 -7.36 -0.70 8.52
CA LEU A 55 -7.82 0.48 9.25
C LEU A 55 -9.31 0.78 9.04
N ARG A 56 -9.98 0.03 8.15
CA ARG A 56 -11.41 0.12 7.84
C ARG A 56 -11.87 1.56 7.52
N PRO A 57 -11.36 2.20 6.44
CA PRO A 57 -11.85 3.51 6.00
C PRO A 57 -13.36 3.42 5.70
N PRO A 58 -14.22 4.23 6.36
CA PRO A 58 -15.67 4.15 6.18
C PRO A 58 -16.13 4.33 4.72
N HIS A 59 -15.40 5.10 3.92
CA HIS A 59 -15.77 5.40 2.54
C HIS A 59 -15.16 4.44 1.50
N LEU A 60 -14.36 3.46 1.94
CA LEU A 60 -13.81 2.42 1.06
C LEU A 60 -14.88 1.35 0.77
N THR A 61 -15.42 1.34 -0.44
CA THR A 61 -16.56 0.46 -0.79
C THR A 61 -16.14 -0.81 -1.52
N ALA A 62 -15.04 -0.76 -2.29
CA ALA A 62 -14.53 -1.92 -3.00
C ALA A 62 -13.02 -1.83 -3.27
N MET A 63 -12.40 -3.00 -3.41
CA MET A 63 -10.97 -3.12 -3.72
C MET A 63 -10.76 -4.18 -4.78
N PHE A 64 -9.87 -3.90 -5.74
CA PHE A 64 -9.43 -4.87 -6.72
C PHE A 64 -7.90 -5.07 -6.60
N CYS A 65 -7.54 -6.12 -5.88
CA CYS A 65 -6.16 -6.46 -5.54
C CYS A 65 -5.62 -7.52 -6.52
N ILE A 66 -4.58 -7.18 -7.29
CA ILE A 66 -4.00 -8.10 -8.29
C ILE A 66 -2.57 -8.46 -7.92
N ALA A 67 -2.26 -9.78 -7.88
CA ALA A 67 -0.90 -10.30 -7.73
C ALA A 67 -0.08 -9.63 -6.59
N GLY A 68 -0.72 -9.48 -5.42
CA GLY A 68 -0.13 -8.87 -4.23
C GLY A 68 -1.11 -8.97 -3.06
N GLY A 69 -1.00 -8.05 -2.09
CA GLY A 69 -1.77 -8.11 -0.85
C GLY A 69 -1.20 -9.13 0.14
N PHE A 70 -0.36 -8.67 1.07
CA PHE A 70 0.20 -9.59 2.05
C PHE A 70 -0.81 -9.80 3.16
N TRP A 71 -1.19 -11.05 3.41
CA TRP A 71 -1.96 -11.40 4.61
C TRP A 71 -1.03 -11.49 5.84
N ASN A 72 0.24 -11.88 5.65
CA ASN A 72 1.28 -11.87 6.68
C ASN A 72 2.67 -11.79 6.04
N ALA A 73 3.28 -10.60 6.05
CA ALA A 73 4.58 -10.38 5.41
C ALA A 73 5.72 -11.22 6.03
N HIS A 74 5.63 -11.60 7.31
CA HIS A 74 6.63 -12.45 7.96
C HIS A 74 6.59 -13.88 7.43
N THR A 75 5.42 -14.48 7.26
CA THR A 75 5.29 -15.90 6.89
C THR A 75 5.06 -16.12 5.40
N SER A 76 4.53 -15.11 4.70
CA SER A 76 4.17 -15.16 3.29
C SER A 76 4.43 -13.82 2.62
N GLY A 77 5.45 -13.76 1.75
CA GLY A 77 5.79 -12.55 1.00
C GLY A 77 7.26 -12.21 1.13
N ILE A 78 7.66 -11.63 2.27
CA ILE A 78 9.08 -11.31 2.57
C ILE A 78 9.84 -12.58 2.97
N ARG A 79 9.13 -13.61 3.43
CA ARG A 79 9.66 -14.96 3.59
C ARG A 79 8.69 -15.99 3.02
N GLN A 80 9.21 -17.18 2.78
CA GLN A 80 8.45 -18.38 2.45
C GLN A 80 9.04 -19.55 3.26
N GLY A 81 8.24 -20.15 4.15
CA GLY A 81 8.70 -21.27 4.98
C GLY A 81 9.94 -20.97 5.84
N GLY A 82 10.12 -19.71 6.25
CA GLY A 82 11.28 -19.24 7.03
C GLY A 82 12.45 -18.69 6.19
N ALA A 83 12.54 -19.07 4.91
CA ALA A 83 13.56 -18.54 4.00
C ALA A 83 13.25 -17.10 3.57
N PHE A 84 14.26 -16.24 3.56
CA PHE A 84 14.11 -14.84 3.16
C PHE A 84 13.99 -14.69 1.63
N GLU A 85 13.01 -13.94 1.17
CA GLU A 85 12.75 -13.68 -0.25
C GLU A 85 13.57 -12.50 -0.76
N ALA A 86 14.76 -12.79 -1.30
CA ALA A 86 15.71 -11.79 -1.76
C ALA A 86 15.13 -10.81 -2.80
N ARG A 87 14.11 -11.21 -3.57
CA ARG A 87 13.45 -10.33 -4.56
C ARG A 87 12.96 -9.01 -3.96
N HIS A 88 12.46 -9.03 -2.73
CA HIS A 88 11.92 -7.82 -2.07
C HIS A 88 13.00 -6.88 -1.60
N TRP A 89 14.16 -7.43 -1.24
CA TRP A 89 15.34 -6.70 -0.81
C TRP A 89 16.03 -6.03 -2.00
N VAL A 90 16.25 -6.77 -3.09
CA VAL A 90 16.84 -6.24 -4.32
C VAL A 90 16.00 -5.10 -4.87
N TRP A 91 14.67 -5.25 -4.89
CA TRP A 91 13.77 -4.16 -5.28
C TRP A 91 13.90 -2.96 -4.34
N GLY A 92 13.92 -3.20 -3.02
CA GLY A 92 14.06 -2.15 -2.02
C GLY A 92 15.31 -1.31 -2.21
N ILE A 93 16.47 -1.96 -2.44
CA ILE A 93 17.74 -1.28 -2.70
C ILE A 93 17.66 -0.46 -3.99
N LYS A 94 17.22 -1.08 -5.09
CA LYS A 94 17.11 -0.36 -6.38
C LYS A 94 16.21 0.87 -6.27
N LYS A 95 15.10 0.76 -5.53
CA LYS A 95 14.12 1.85 -5.38
C LYS A 95 14.44 2.87 -4.28
N ALA A 96 15.35 2.53 -3.37
CA ALA A 96 15.93 3.47 -2.43
C ALA A 96 16.99 4.37 -3.08
N GLN A 97 17.60 3.95 -4.18
CA GLN A 97 18.63 4.73 -4.91
C GLN A 97 18.06 5.78 -5.85
N ASP A 98 16.81 5.61 -6.30
CA ASP A 98 16.11 6.52 -7.23
C ASP A 98 15.64 7.82 -6.53
N VAL A 99 16.45 8.44 -5.65
CA VAL A 99 16.11 9.70 -4.93
C VAL A 99 16.23 10.91 -5.83
#